data_AF-A0A2T0TN74-F1
#
_entry.id   AF-A0A2T0TN74-F1
#
_cell.length_a   1.000
_cell.length_b   1.000
_cell.length_c   1.000
_cell.angle_alpha   90.00
_cell.angle_beta   90.00
_cell.angle_gamma   90.00
#
_symmetry.space_group_name_H-M   'P 1'
#
loop_
_entity.id
_entity.type
_entity.pdbx_description
1 polymer ?
#
loop_
_entity_poly.entity_id
_entity_poly.type
_entity_poly.pdbx_seq_one_letter_code
_entity_poly.pdbx_strand_id
1 'polypeptide(L)'
;MNSISLPVSDEPISGFTRVAYHENLVISRDLNMTQEIRVVTHNREGVPILEALGELSPEQRRAAEVRYRDQFVSRTTAGAVVDQTGKPVETSTEETVSQLAFFQSICIDDLKAAGMQINGKTPVLSMFYAMIQQEIGKLDKRAVL
;
A
#
# COMPACT_ATOMS: atom_id res chain seq x y z
N MET A 1 12.96 37.65 -32.08
CA MET A 1 12.53 36.57 -31.17
C MET A 1 12.37 35.32 -32.03
N ASN A 2 13.27 34.34 -31.91
CA ASN A 2 13.15 33.08 -32.64
C ASN A 2 12.06 32.24 -31.97
N SER A 3 10.88 32.19 -32.58
CA SER A 3 9.81 31.29 -32.17
C SER A 3 10.30 29.85 -32.36
N ILE A 4 10.32 29.08 -31.28
CA ILE A 4 10.50 27.63 -31.35
C ILE A 4 9.27 27.08 -32.09
N SER A 5 9.44 26.79 -33.38
CA SER A 5 8.41 26.26 -34.27
C SER A 5 8.56 24.75 -34.47
N LEU A 6 9.04 24.05 -33.44
CA LEU A 6 8.99 22.59 -33.45
C LEU A 6 7.59 22.18 -32.99
N PRO A 7 6.80 21.46 -33.81
CA PRO A 7 5.57 20.88 -33.33
C PRO A 7 5.90 19.99 -32.14
N VAL A 8 5.14 20.15 -31.05
CA VAL A 8 5.15 19.18 -29.94
C VAL A 8 4.78 17.85 -30.58
N SER A 9 5.76 16.95 -30.72
CA SER A 9 5.51 15.56 -31.10
C SER A 9 4.33 15.06 -30.31
N ASP A 10 3.32 14.51 -31.00
CA ASP A 10 2.27 13.76 -30.32
C ASP A 10 2.97 12.72 -29.44
N GLU A 11 2.76 12.80 -28.11
CA GLU A 11 3.23 11.73 -27.25
C GLU A 11 2.50 10.45 -27.71
N PRO A 12 3.21 9.38 -28.09
CA PRO A 12 2.63 8.25 -28.80
C PRO A 12 1.62 7.43 -27.99
N ILE A 13 1.41 7.77 -26.72
CA ILE A 13 0.54 7.04 -25.80
C ILE A 13 -0.53 8.00 -25.27
N SER A 14 -1.75 7.86 -25.77
CA SER A 14 -2.93 8.49 -25.18
C SER A 14 -3.62 7.50 -24.25
N GLY A 15 -3.99 7.93 -23.03
CA GLY A 15 -4.63 7.08 -22.02
C GLY A 15 -3.63 6.34 -21.14
N PHE A 16 -3.44 6.85 -19.92
CA PHE A 16 -2.59 6.23 -18.92
C PHE A 16 -3.41 5.78 -17.73
N THR A 17 -3.10 4.60 -17.21
CA THR A 17 -3.63 4.12 -15.94
C THR A 17 -2.51 4.01 -14.93
N ARG A 18 -2.79 4.36 -13.67
CA ARG A 18 -1.85 4.15 -12.56
C ARG A 18 -2.28 2.89 -11.84
N VAL A 19 -1.38 1.93 -11.77
CA VAL A 19 -1.61 0.68 -11.05
C VAL A 19 -0.70 0.67 -9.83
N ALA A 20 -1.31 0.41 -8.68
CA ALA A 20 -0.63 0.32 -7.40
C ALA A 20 -0.29 -1.14 -7.11
N TYR A 21 0.99 -1.43 -6.87
CA TYR A 21 1.50 -2.73 -6.46
C TYR A 21 1.96 -2.63 -5.01
N HIS A 22 1.56 -3.61 -4.21
CA HIS A 22 2.07 -3.73 -2.86
C HIS A 22 3.54 -4.18 -2.93
N GLU A 23 4.45 -3.38 -2.37
CA GLU A 23 5.86 -3.72 -2.28
C GLU A 23 6.17 -4.38 -0.93
N ASN A 24 5.83 -3.71 0.17
CA ASN A 24 6.09 -4.23 1.50
C ASN A 24 5.04 -3.79 2.52
N LEU A 25 4.93 -4.62 3.56
CA LEU A 25 4.24 -4.30 4.80
C LEU A 25 5.16 -4.73 5.95
N VAL A 26 5.61 -3.76 6.74
CA VAL A 26 6.52 -3.98 7.86
C VAL A 26 5.82 -3.62 9.15
N ILE A 27 5.90 -4.51 10.13
CA ILE A 27 5.48 -4.25 11.52
C ILE A 27 6.76 -4.04 12.34
N SER A 28 6.97 -2.82 12.83
CA SER A 28 8.14 -2.48 13.64
C SER A 28 7.99 -2.94 15.09
N ARG A 29 9.06 -2.81 15.88
CA ARG A 29 9.11 -3.30 17.28
C ARG A 29 8.09 -2.61 18.21
N ASP A 30 7.72 -1.39 17.88
CA ASP A 30 6.67 -0.59 18.53
C ASP A 30 5.28 -0.87 17.94
N LEU A 31 5.16 -1.90 17.11
CA LEU A 31 3.93 -2.36 16.45
C LEU A 31 3.36 -1.40 15.41
N ASN A 32 4.07 -0.32 15.09
CA ASN A 32 3.68 0.52 13.97
C ASN A 32 3.79 -0.25 12.66
N MET A 33 2.79 -0.07 11.80
CA MET A 33 2.73 -0.70 10.50
C MET A 33 3.15 0.33 9.46
N THR A 34 4.09 -0.04 8.60
CA THR A 34 4.48 0.75 7.44
C THR A 34 4.17 -0.04 6.18
N GLN A 35 3.33 0.52 5.33
CA GLN A 35 2.99 -0.05 4.03
C GLN A 35 3.67 0.78 2.94
N GLU A 36 4.35 0.09 2.04
CA GLU A 36 4.94 0.69 0.85
C GLU A 36 4.25 0.16 -0.41
N ILE A 37 3.83 1.08 -1.26
CA ILE A 37 3.16 0.82 -2.51
C ILE A 37 3.97 1.44 -3.63
N ARG A 38 4.24 0.67 -4.67
CA ARG A 38 4.81 1.16 -5.92
C ARG A 38 3.70 1.46 -6.90
N VAL A 39 3.63 2.70 -7.34
CA VAL A 39 2.67 3.15 -8.35
C VAL A 39 3.40 3.19 -9.69
N VAL A 40 2.96 2.34 -10.60
CA VAL A 40 3.53 2.20 -11.95
C VAL A 40 2.51 2.72 -12.96
N THR A 41 2.98 3.50 -13.92
CA THR A 41 2.12 4.05 -14.97
C THR A 41 2.11 3.10 -16.17
N HIS A 42 0.91 2.70 -16.58
CA HIS A 42 0.65 1.77 -17.67
C HIS A 42 0.02 2.48 -18.86
N ASN A 43 0.22 1.91 -20.05
CA ASN A 43 -0.55 2.26 -21.25
C ASN A 43 -1.96 1.65 -21.23
N ARG A 44 -2.73 1.83 -22.30
CA ARG A 44 -4.09 1.28 -22.43
C ARG A 44 -4.13 -0.25 -22.45
N GLU A 45 -3.05 -0.87 -22.91
CA GLU A 45 -2.89 -2.31 -23.02
C GLU A 45 -2.43 -2.96 -21.70
N GLY A 46 -2.19 -2.17 -20.64
CA GLY A 46 -1.76 -2.68 -19.34
C GLY A 46 -0.28 -3.05 -19.28
N VAL A 47 0.56 -2.46 -20.14
CA VAL A 47 2.03 -2.59 -20.13
C VAL A 47 2.65 -1.34 -19.47
N PRO A 48 3.67 -1.49 -18.60
CA PRO A 48 4.39 -0.35 -18.03
C PRO A 48 4.92 0.57 -19.13
N ILE A 49 4.72 1.88 -19.01
CA ILE A 49 5.07 2.84 -20.08
C ILE A 49 6.55 2.74 -20.47
N LEU A 50 7.45 2.61 -19.50
CA LEU A 50 8.90 2.53 -19.78
C LEU A 50 9.29 1.28 -20.57
N GLU A 51 8.46 0.23 -20.53
CA GLU A 51 8.61 -1.00 -21.31
C GLU A 51 7.91 -0.89 -22.68
N ALA A 52 6.77 -0.17 -22.73
CA ALA A 52 6.02 0.06 -23.96
C ALA A 52 6.70 1.08 -24.90
N LEU A 53 7.55 1.95 -24.36
CA LEU A 53 8.37 2.86 -25.15
C LEU A 53 9.43 2.05 -25.91
N GLY A 54 9.28 1.99 -27.23
CA GLY A 54 10.24 1.34 -28.14
C GLY A 54 11.60 2.03 -28.18
N GLU A 55 12.29 1.96 -29.32
CA GLU A 55 13.60 2.59 -29.45
C GLU A 55 13.49 4.11 -29.37
N LEU A 56 14.12 4.68 -28.34
CA LEU A 56 14.23 6.12 -28.10
C LEU A 56 15.71 6.52 -28.20
N SER A 57 15.96 7.76 -28.61
CA SER A 57 17.30 8.33 -28.44
C SER A 57 17.69 8.39 -26.96
N PRO A 58 18.99 8.41 -26.61
CA PRO A 58 19.42 8.46 -25.20
C PRO A 58 18.83 9.63 -24.41
N GLU A 59 18.63 10.78 -25.05
CA GLU A 59 18.05 11.97 -24.44
C GLU A 59 16.54 11.79 -24.18
N GLN A 60 15.80 11.24 -25.14
CA GLN A 60 14.38 10.93 -24.99
C GLN A 60 14.15 9.84 -23.93
N ARG A 61 15.02 8.84 -23.88
CA ARG A 61 14.96 7.77 -22.87
C ARG A 61 15.11 8.33 -21.47
N ARG A 62 16.11 9.20 -21.24
CA ARG A 62 16.28 9.89 -19.94
C ARG A 62 15.06 10.74 -19.57
N ALA A 63 14.52 11.49 -20.51
CA ALA A 63 13.33 12.31 -20.26
C ALA A 63 12.12 11.44 -19.88
N ALA A 64 11.93 10.31 -20.57
CA ALA A 64 10.87 9.36 -20.26
C ALA A 64 11.06 8.69 -18.88
N GLU A 65 12.27 8.27 -18.54
CA GLU A 65 12.61 7.68 -17.23
C GLU A 65 12.34 8.63 -16.08
N VAL A 66 12.61 9.93 -16.25
CA VAL A 66 12.28 10.94 -15.23
C VAL A 66 10.77 11.12 -15.11
N ARG A 67 10.06 11.17 -16.25
CA ARG A 67 8.63 11.47 -16.29
C ARG A 67 7.75 10.31 -15.80
N TYR A 68 8.08 9.08 -16.19
CA TYR A 68 7.29 7.89 -15.92
C TYR A 68 7.93 6.99 -14.86
N ARG A 69 8.86 7.54 -14.07
CA ARG A 69 9.46 6.83 -12.94
C ARG A 69 8.40 6.29 -12.00
N ASP A 70 8.58 5.06 -11.56
CA ASP A 70 7.82 4.46 -10.48
C ASP A 70 7.82 5.36 -9.24
N GLN A 71 6.64 5.55 -8.67
CA GLN A 71 6.47 6.35 -7.45
C GLN A 71 6.26 5.42 -6.27
N PHE A 72 7.12 5.55 -5.27
CA PHE A 72 6.99 4.82 -4.02
C PHE A 72 6.22 5.69 -3.03
N VAL A 73 5.06 5.20 -2.60
CA VAL A 73 4.21 5.85 -1.60
C VAL A 73 4.29 5.02 -0.33
N SER A 74 4.79 5.62 0.74
CA SER A 74 4.82 5.00 2.06
C SER A 74 3.75 5.62 2.96
N ARG A 75 3.07 4.77 3.74
CA ARG A 75 2.11 5.15 4.78
C ARG A 75 2.44 4.41 6.05
N THR A 76 2.34 5.11 7.19
CA THR A 76 2.62 4.54 8.50
C THR A 76 1.49 4.85 9.46
N THR A 77 1.25 3.93 10.40
CA THR A 77 0.32 4.15 11.53
C THR A 77 0.89 5.07 12.60
N ALA A 78 2.21 5.38 12.53
CA ALA A 78 2.86 6.24 13.51
C ALA A 78 2.27 7.65 13.48
N GLY A 79 1.66 8.08 14.59
CA GLY A 79 1.00 9.38 14.71
C GLY A 79 -0.32 9.49 13.94
N ALA A 80 -0.78 8.42 13.29
CA ALA A 80 -2.07 8.39 12.60
C ALA A 80 -3.21 8.16 13.60
N VAL A 81 -4.31 8.87 13.40
CA VAL A 81 -5.53 8.72 14.20
C VAL A 81 -6.73 8.41 13.32
N VAL A 82 -7.71 7.73 13.91
CA VAL A 82 -8.97 7.35 13.28
C VAL A 82 -10.15 7.71 14.18
N ASP A 83 -11.33 7.82 13.58
CA ASP A 83 -12.58 7.84 14.33
C ASP A 83 -12.97 6.44 14.85
N GLN A 84 -14.11 6.35 15.54
CA GLN A 84 -14.62 5.07 16.09
C GLN A 84 -14.96 4.03 15.01
N THR A 85 -15.10 4.45 13.74
CA THR A 85 -15.39 3.57 12.60
C THR A 85 -14.12 3.08 11.90
N GLY A 86 -12.95 3.60 12.28
CA GLY A 86 -11.67 3.29 11.66
C GLY A 86 -11.31 4.19 10.48
N LYS A 87 -12.07 5.26 10.24
CA LYS A 87 -11.76 6.20 9.16
C LYS A 87 -10.64 7.14 9.59
N PRO A 88 -9.60 7.35 8.76
CA PRO A 88 -8.55 8.33 9.06
C PRO A 88 -9.12 9.74 9.20
N VAL A 89 -8.72 10.45 10.25
CA VAL A 89 -9.14 11.83 10.54
C VAL A 89 -7.96 12.69 10.99
N GLU A 90 -8.13 14.00 11.05
CA GLU A 90 -7.11 14.91 11.58
C GLU A 90 -6.98 14.76 13.10
N THR A 91 -5.77 14.94 13.63
CA THR A 91 -5.45 14.83 15.06
C THR A 91 -6.20 15.80 15.97
N SER A 92 -6.80 16.86 15.41
CA SER A 92 -7.61 17.85 16.13
C SER A 92 -9.09 17.47 16.25
N THR A 93 -9.51 16.35 15.67
CA THR A 93 -10.89 15.88 15.74
C THR A 93 -11.20 15.36 17.15
N GLU A 94 -12.37 15.67 17.71
CA GLU A 94 -12.78 15.10 19.01
C GLU A 94 -13.03 13.59 18.88
N GLU A 95 -12.85 12.84 19.98
CA GLU A 95 -13.07 11.39 20.05
C GLU A 95 -12.23 10.50 19.10
N THR A 96 -10.98 10.88 18.84
CA THR A 96 -10.07 10.08 18.03
C THR A 96 -9.37 8.98 18.82
N VAL A 97 -9.11 7.86 18.15
CA VAL A 97 -8.27 6.77 18.64
C VAL A 97 -7.03 6.65 17.76
N SER A 98 -5.88 6.32 18.33
CA SER A 98 -4.70 6.02 17.48
C SER A 98 -5.00 4.85 16.55
N GLN A 99 -4.59 4.95 15.29
CA GLN A 99 -4.86 3.92 14.28
C GLN A 99 -4.28 2.55 14.71
N LEU A 100 -3.13 2.56 15.38
CA LEU A 100 -2.53 1.37 15.98
C LEU A 100 -3.48 0.69 16.99
N ALA A 101 -3.99 1.46 17.96
CA ALA A 101 -4.91 0.93 18.97
C ALA A 101 -6.21 0.40 18.37
N PHE A 102 -6.73 1.07 17.34
CA PHE A 102 -7.92 0.62 16.62
C PHE A 102 -7.69 -0.72 15.90
N PHE A 103 -6.55 -0.90 15.21
CA PHE A 103 -6.24 -2.19 14.60
C PHE A 103 -6.02 -3.29 15.64
N GLN A 104 -5.37 -2.97 16.77
CA GLN A 104 -5.20 -3.91 17.87
C GLN A 104 -6.53 -4.36 18.46
N SER A 105 -7.52 -3.47 18.63
CA SER A 105 -8.83 -3.85 19.15
C SER A 105 -9.56 -4.81 18.23
N ILE A 106 -9.55 -4.56 16.91
CA ILE A 106 -10.14 -5.48 15.92
C ILE A 106 -9.47 -6.85 16.00
N CYS A 107 -8.14 -6.90 16.01
CA CYS A 107 -7.41 -8.16 16.09
C CYS A 107 -7.74 -8.94 17.37
N ILE A 108 -7.86 -8.26 18.51
CA ILE A 108 -8.24 -8.88 19.78
C ILE A 108 -9.66 -9.47 19.69
N ASP A 109 -10.60 -8.75 19.08
CA ASP A 109 -11.98 -9.19 18.97
C ASP A 109 -12.13 -10.40 18.03
N ASP A 110 -11.40 -10.42 16.92
CA ASP A 110 -11.34 -11.58 16.01
C ASP A 110 -10.79 -12.83 16.72
N LEU A 111 -9.72 -12.65 17.49
CA LEU A 111 -9.11 -13.74 18.24
C LEU A 111 -10.03 -14.27 19.36
N LYS A 112 -10.79 -13.40 20.03
CA LYS A 112 -11.83 -13.81 20.99
C LYS A 112 -12.96 -14.56 20.28
N ALA A 113 -13.40 -14.09 19.11
CA ALA A 113 -14.42 -14.78 18.31
C ALA A 113 -13.95 -16.17 17.86
N ALA A 114 -12.64 -16.36 17.66
CA ALA A 114 -12.02 -17.66 17.42
C ALA A 114 -11.94 -18.56 18.67
N GLY A 115 -12.43 -18.10 19.84
CA GLY A 115 -12.46 -18.86 21.09
C GLY A 115 -11.20 -18.75 21.94
N MET A 116 -10.24 -17.88 21.57
CA MET A 116 -9.08 -17.65 22.43
C MET A 116 -9.42 -16.79 23.63
N GLN A 117 -9.02 -17.24 24.81
CA GLN A 117 -9.08 -16.44 26.02
C GLN A 117 -7.88 -15.49 26.07
N ILE A 118 -8.06 -14.28 25.54
CA ILE A 118 -7.10 -13.18 25.67
C ILE A 118 -7.36 -12.42 26.96
N ASN A 119 -6.30 -12.16 27.73
CA ASN A 119 -6.33 -11.28 28.89
C ASN A 119 -5.14 -10.31 28.87
N GLY A 120 -5.07 -9.40 29.84
CA GLY A 120 -4.01 -8.38 29.90
C GLY A 120 -2.58 -8.93 30.11
N LYS A 121 -2.41 -10.24 30.29
CA LYS A 121 -1.09 -10.89 30.36
C LYS A 121 -0.72 -11.61 29.05
N THR A 122 -1.61 -11.67 28.06
CA THR A 122 -1.35 -12.33 26.78
C THR A 122 -0.33 -11.52 25.97
N PRO A 123 0.85 -12.07 25.62
CA PRO A 123 1.85 -11.36 24.84
C PRO A 123 1.37 -11.05 23.43
N VAL A 124 1.71 -9.87 22.91
CA VAL A 124 1.37 -9.46 21.53
C VAL A 124 1.87 -10.44 20.48
N LEU A 125 3.08 -10.98 20.65
CA LEU A 125 3.62 -12.03 19.80
C LEU A 125 2.73 -13.28 19.74
N SER A 126 2.16 -13.70 20.87
CA SER A 126 1.26 -14.86 20.92
C SER A 126 -0.03 -14.60 20.16
N MET A 127 -0.54 -13.36 20.17
CA MET A 127 -1.69 -12.95 19.37
C MET A 127 -1.37 -13.02 17.86
N PHE A 128 -0.20 -12.50 17.44
CA PHE A 128 0.25 -12.60 16.05
C PHE A 128 0.40 -14.05 15.58
N TYR A 129 1.03 -14.91 16.38
CA TYR A 129 1.17 -16.33 16.03
C TYR A 129 -0.17 -17.03 15.88
N ALA A 130 -1.13 -16.74 16.78
CA ALA A 130 -2.48 -17.30 16.68
C ALA A 130 -3.21 -16.85 15.41
N MET A 131 -3.10 -15.58 15.03
CA MET A 131 -3.69 -15.06 13.79
C MET A 131 -3.07 -15.73 12.55
N ILE A 132 -1.74 -15.82 12.49
CA ILE A 132 -1.02 -16.47 11.39
C ILE A 132 -1.43 -17.95 11.29
N GLN A 133 -1.48 -18.66 12.42
CA GLN A 133 -1.88 -20.06 12.46
C GLN A 133 -3.32 -20.27 11.99
N GLN A 134 -4.23 -19.35 12.31
CA GLN A 134 -5.62 -19.40 11.86
C GLN A 134 -5.73 -19.17 10.35
N GLU A 135 -4.99 -18.21 9.78
CA GLU A 135 -4.98 -17.96 8.34
C GLU A 135 -4.36 -19.13 7.56
N ILE A 136 -3.27 -19.72 8.06
CA ILE A 136 -2.71 -20.97 7.50
C ILE A 136 -3.78 -22.06 7.53
N GLY A 137 -4.46 -22.27 8.65
CA GLY A 137 -5.53 -23.27 8.74
C GLY A 137 -6.72 -23.02 7.80
N LYS A 138 -7.04 -21.76 7.48
CA LYS A 138 -8.07 -21.43 6.46
C LYS A 138 -7.59 -21.75 5.05
N LEU A 139 -6.32 -21.48 4.74
CA LEU A 139 -5.71 -21.81 3.45
C LEU A 139 -5.61 -23.32 3.24
N ASP A 140 -5.18 -24.06 4.26
CA ASP A 140 -5.08 -25.52 4.20
C ASP A 140 -6.46 -26.16 3.96
N LYS A 141 -7.52 -25.64 4.61
CA LYS A 141 -8.90 -26.09 4.37
C LYS A 141 -9.42 -25.77 2.96
N ARG A 142 -8.92 -24.71 2.33
CA ARG A 142 -9.26 -24.37 0.93
C ARG A 142 -8.55 -25.28 -0.07
N ALA A 143 -7.37 -25.80 0.25
CA ALA A 143 -6.63 -26.72 -0.61
C ALA A 143 -7.22 -28.15 -0.67
N VAL A 144 -8.19 -28.46 0.20
CA VAL A 144 -8.88 -29.76 0.29
C VAL A 144 -10.24 -29.75 -0.45
N LEU A 145 -10.59 -28.66 -1.14
CA LEU A 145 -11.75 -28.55 -2.05
C LEU A 145 -11.28 -28.46 -3.51
#